data_AF-A0A914MQ16-F1
#
_entry.id   AF-A0A914MQ16-F1
#
_cell.length_a   1.000
_cell.length_b   1.000
_cell.length_c   1.000
_cell.angle_alpha   90.00
_cell.angle_beta   90.00
_cell.angle_gamma   90.00
#
_symmetry.space_group_name_H-M   'P 1'
#
loop_
_entity.id
_entity.type
_entity.pdbx_description
1 polymer ?
#
loop_
_entity_poly.entity_id
_entity_poly.type
_entity_poly.pdbx_seq_one_letter_code
_entity_poly.pdbx_strand_id
1 'polypeptide(L)'
;MLIEWKRRILYCSPSKDGKHSGQCYLTVGKEEKPKLAKCHEESFKLETGEIEGRTSCNIECRGADRDSVISKVPSWSRECIRYFSYDTSREALPKQFGDVAREWYLWRGGKCRLLEMSFEVHCGFP
;
A
#
# COMPACT_ATOMS: atom_id res chain seq x y z
N MET A 1 -5.44 12.43 24.56
CA MET A 1 -6.00 11.40 23.66
C MET A 1 -4.89 10.40 23.40
N LEU A 2 -5.11 9.12 23.75
CA LEU A 2 -4.11 8.06 23.56
C LEU A 2 -4.35 7.43 22.20
N ILE A 3 -3.32 7.39 21.36
CA ILE A 3 -3.42 6.79 20.03
C ILE A 3 -3.17 5.29 20.15
N GLU A 4 -4.11 4.47 19.71
CA GLU A 4 -3.94 3.03 19.60
C GLU A 4 -3.26 2.71 18.26
N TRP A 5 -2.03 2.20 18.30
CA TRP A 5 -1.28 1.80 17.11
C TRP A 5 -1.52 0.33 16.77
N LYS A 6 -2.01 0.06 15.56
CA LYS A 6 -2.19 -1.31 15.06
C LYS A 6 -1.32 -1.57 13.85
N ARG A 7 -0.63 -2.71 13.89
CA ARG A 7 0.29 -3.16 12.84
C ARG A 7 -0.43 -3.77 11.64
N ARG A 8 0.12 -3.56 10.45
CA ARG A 8 -0.22 -4.19 9.18
C ARG A 8 1.06 -4.68 8.52
N ILE A 9 1.00 -5.82 7.84
CA ILE A 9 2.06 -6.25 6.93
C ILE A 9 1.45 -6.52 5.57
N LEU A 10 1.94 -5.84 4.54
CA LEU A 10 1.59 -6.14 3.16
C LEU A 10 2.75 -6.90 2.51
N TYR A 11 2.50 -8.10 2.03
CA TYR A 11 3.43 -8.92 1.25
C TYR A 11 3.00 -8.85 -0.20
N CYS A 12 3.90 -8.55 -1.12
CA CYS A 12 3.58 -8.47 -2.54
C CYS A 12 4.59 -9.26 -3.35
N SER A 13 4.10 -10.04 -4.30
CA SER A 13 4.93 -10.77 -5.26
C SER A 13 4.80 -10.15 -6.66
N PRO A 14 5.80 -10.30 -7.53
CA PRO A 14 5.69 -9.89 -8.93
C PRO A 14 4.72 -10.78 -9.72
N SER A 15 4.12 -10.23 -10.77
CA SER A 15 3.41 -11.04 -11.76
C SER A 15 4.40 -11.83 -12.61
N LYS A 16 3.97 -12.99 -13.13
CA LYS A 16 4.79 -13.81 -14.04
C LYS A 16 5.09 -13.11 -15.37
N ASP A 17 4.28 -12.12 -15.75
CA ASP A 17 4.47 -11.36 -17.00
C ASP A 17 5.53 -10.26 -16.90
N GLY A 18 5.99 -9.92 -15.69
CA GLY A 18 6.93 -8.82 -15.44
C GLY A 18 6.41 -7.43 -15.81
N LYS A 19 5.11 -7.28 -16.10
CA LYS A 19 4.49 -6.03 -16.55
C LYS A 19 3.52 -5.47 -15.51
N HIS A 20 2.84 -6.33 -14.77
CA HIS A 20 1.89 -5.95 -13.73
C HIS A 20 2.45 -6.27 -12.33
N SER A 21 1.92 -5.61 -11.30
CA SER A 21 2.14 -6.08 -9.94
C SER A 21 1.45 -7.43 -9.81
N GLY A 22 2.12 -8.38 -9.17
CA GLY A 22 1.46 -9.62 -8.79
C GLY A 22 0.53 -9.38 -7.60
N GLN A 23 0.08 -10.49 -7.02
CA GLN A 23 -0.83 -10.47 -5.88
C GLN A 23 -0.13 -9.95 -4.63
N CYS A 24 -0.89 -9.22 -3.81
CA CYS A 24 -0.48 -8.83 -2.47
C CYS A 24 -1.37 -9.48 -1.41
N TYR A 25 -0.78 -9.83 -0.27
CA TYR A 25 -1.44 -10.39 0.90
C TYR A 25 -1.23 -9.49 2.11
N LEU A 26 -2.31 -9.18 2.80
CA LEU A 26 -2.33 -8.33 3.99
C LEU A 26 -2.46 -9.19 5.24
N THR A 27 -1.66 -8.89 6.25
CA THR A 27 -1.84 -9.35 7.63
C THR A 27 -2.24 -8.17 8.51
N VAL A 28 -3.28 -8.35 9.32
CA VAL A 28 -3.77 -7.35 10.28
C VAL A 28 -3.39 -7.80 11.69
N GLY A 29 -2.62 -6.99 12.42
CA GLY A 29 -2.11 -7.38 13.73
C GLY A 29 -0.95 -8.38 13.69
N LYS A 30 -0.79 -9.18 14.76
CA LYS A 30 0.33 -10.12 14.93
C LYS A 30 -0.03 -11.58 14.62
N GLU A 31 -1.30 -11.94 14.73
CA GLU A 31 -1.74 -13.35 14.77
C GLU A 31 -2.69 -13.74 13.63
N GLU A 32 -3.10 -12.78 12.80
CA GLU A 32 -3.98 -13.08 11.67
C GLU A 32 -3.20 -13.76 10.53
N LYS A 33 -3.87 -14.69 9.84
CA LYS A 33 -3.34 -15.28 8.62
C LYS A 33 -3.34 -14.23 7.49
N PRO A 34 -2.32 -14.20 6.61
CA PRO A 34 -2.34 -13.34 5.45
C PRO A 34 -3.57 -13.61 4.58
N LYS A 35 -4.26 -12.56 4.16
CA LYS A 35 -5.42 -12.61 3.25
C LYS A 35 -5.15 -11.78 2.01
N LEU A 36 -5.79 -12.11 0.89
CA LEU A 36 -5.61 -11.37 -0.36
C LEU A 36 -6.01 -9.90 -0.16
N ALA A 37 -5.10 -8.98 -0.45
CA ALA A 37 -5.32 -7.55 -0.34
C ALA A 37 -6.15 -7.03 -1.52
N LYS A 38 -7.01 -6.05 -1.26
CA LYS A 38 -7.76 -5.37 -2.33
C LYS A 38 -6.87 -4.32 -2.98
N CYS A 39 -6.35 -4.63 -4.16
CA CYS A 39 -5.46 -3.75 -4.91
C CYS A 39 -6.10 -3.29 -6.22
N HIS A 40 -5.71 -2.11 -6.67
CA HIS A 40 -6.01 -1.61 -8.01
C HIS A 40 -4.73 -1.08 -8.67
N GLU A 41 -4.71 -1.09 -10.00
CA GLU A 41 -3.61 -0.55 -10.79
C GLU A 41 -4.05 0.67 -11.56
N GLU A 42 -3.16 1.64 -11.63
CA GLU A 42 -3.30 2.86 -12.41
C GLU A 42 -2.06 3.04 -13.28
N SER A 43 -2.21 3.74 -14.40
CA SER A 43 -1.08 4.13 -15.25
C SER A 43 -1.20 5.61 -15.53
N PHE A 44 -0.08 6.32 -15.40
CA PHE A 44 -0.01 7.76 -15.63
C PHE A 44 1.09 8.06 -16.63
N LYS A 45 0.87 9.12 -17.43
CA LYS A 45 1.84 9.60 -18.39
C LYS A 45 2.72 10.64 -17.72
N LEU A 46 4.01 10.37 -17.66
CA LEU A 46 5.01 11.31 -17.18
C LEU A 46 5.20 12.46 -18.18
N GLU A 47 5.79 13.56 -17.72
CA GLU A 47 6.16 14.70 -18.57
C GLU A 47 7.12 14.30 -19.69
N THR A 48 7.96 13.27 -19.44
CA THR A 48 8.85 12.66 -20.43
C THR A 48 8.11 11.95 -21.57
N GLY A 49 6.81 11.75 -21.43
CA GLY A 49 5.96 10.98 -22.34
C GLY A 49 5.91 9.48 -22.04
N GLU A 50 6.73 9.00 -21.11
CA GLU A 50 6.72 7.60 -20.65
C GLU A 50 5.47 7.30 -19.82
N ILE A 51 5.03 6.05 -19.84
CA ILE A 51 3.91 5.57 -19.02
C ILE A 51 4.50 4.86 -17.80
N GLU A 52 4.11 5.30 -16.61
CA GLU A 52 4.49 4.67 -15.36
C GLU A 52 3.25 4.06 -14.68
N GLY A 53 3.41 2.85 -14.16
CA GLY A 53 2.35 2.13 -13.45
C GLY A 53 2.44 2.33 -11.95
N ARG A 54 1.29 2.38 -11.28
CA ARG A 54 1.16 2.37 -9.82
C ARG A 54 0.17 1.28 -9.40
N THR A 55 0.52 0.56 -8.34
CA THR A 55 -0.35 -0.42 -7.70
C THR A 55 -0.64 0.04 -6.29
N SER A 56 -1.91 0.20 -5.95
CA SER A 56 -2.38 0.67 -4.65
C SER A 56 -3.20 -0.42 -3.96
N CYS A 57 -2.78 -0.83 -2.78
CA CYS A 57 -3.43 -1.90 -2.00
C CYS A 57 -4.00 -1.36 -0.69
N ASN A 58 -5.28 -1.65 -0.43
CA ASN A 58 -5.93 -1.27 0.82
C ASN A 58 -5.25 -2.00 2.00
N ILE A 59 -4.86 -1.24 3.04
CA ILE A 59 -4.19 -1.78 4.24
C ILE A 59 -5.13 -1.91 5.46
N GLU A 60 -6.44 -1.79 5.24
CA GLU A 60 -7.50 -1.97 6.23
C GLU A 60 -7.30 -1.15 7.51
N CYS A 61 -7.14 0.15 7.32
CA CYS A 61 -6.99 1.13 8.39
C CYS A 61 -8.17 2.10 8.45
N ARG A 62 -9.37 1.61 8.15
CA ARG A 62 -10.61 2.38 8.27
C ARG A 62 -10.77 2.92 9.70
N GLY A 63 -10.90 4.24 9.82
CA GLY A 63 -11.02 4.92 11.12
C GLY A 63 -9.69 5.38 11.72
N ALA A 64 -8.55 5.05 11.10
CA ALA A 64 -7.27 5.62 11.49
C ALA A 64 -7.13 7.06 10.97
N ASP A 65 -6.71 7.98 11.84
CA ASP A 65 -6.43 9.37 11.47
C ASP A 65 -4.97 9.55 10.99
N ARG A 66 -4.09 8.61 11.37
CA ARG A 66 -2.65 8.60 11.12
C ARG A 66 -2.16 7.25 10.62
N ASP A 67 -1.03 7.29 9.93
CA ASP A 67 -0.29 6.10 9.53
C ASP A 67 1.23 6.34 9.67
N SER A 68 2.01 5.26 9.60
CA SER A 68 3.44 5.32 9.39
C SER A 68 3.93 4.04 8.73
N VAL A 69 4.61 4.15 7.59
CA VAL A 69 5.40 3.03 7.07
C VAL A 69 6.65 2.88 7.93
N ILE A 70 6.77 1.73 8.58
CA ILE A 70 7.83 1.44 9.56
C ILE A 70 9.05 0.86 8.87
N SER A 71 8.86 -0.10 7.97
CA SER A 71 9.96 -0.79 7.31
C SER A 71 9.52 -1.44 5.99
N LYS A 72 10.53 -1.80 5.20
CA LYS A 72 10.37 -2.62 3.99
C LYS A 72 11.39 -3.77 4.02
N VAL A 73 11.04 -4.89 3.39
CA VAL A 73 11.95 -6.02 3.17
C VAL A 73 11.88 -6.43 1.70
N PRO A 74 13.01 -6.54 0.98
CA PRO A 74 14.37 -6.18 1.42
C PRO A 74 14.58 -4.67 1.63
N SER A 75 15.24 -4.31 2.73
CA SER A 75 15.52 -2.91 3.08
C SER A 75 16.45 -2.20 2.09
N TRP A 76 17.33 -2.96 1.42
CA TRP A 76 18.37 -2.44 0.52
C TRP A 76 17.91 -2.20 -0.93
N SER A 77 16.68 -2.56 -1.32
CA SER A 77 16.20 -2.34 -2.69
C SER A 77 16.22 -0.85 -3.06
N ARG A 78 17.05 -0.47 -4.03
CA ARG A 78 17.20 0.91 -4.54
C ARG A 78 16.08 1.32 -5.49
N GLU A 79 15.38 0.34 -6.06
CA GLU A 79 14.20 0.57 -6.91
C GLU A 79 12.96 0.88 -6.08
N CYS A 80 13.01 0.61 -4.77
CA CYS A 80 11.93 0.87 -3.81
C CYS A 80 12.40 1.82 -2.69
N ILE A 81 12.38 3.12 -2.98
CA ILE A 81 12.66 4.22 -2.06
C ILE A 81 11.35 4.88 -1.64
N ARG A 82 11.16 5.08 -0.33
CA ARG A 82 9.97 5.71 0.24
C ARG A 82 9.76 7.10 -0.34
N TYR A 83 8.50 7.55 -0.41
CA TYR A 83 8.04 8.83 -0.97
C TYR A 83 8.12 8.92 -2.49
N PHE A 84 9.16 8.34 -3.10
CA PHE A 84 9.36 8.37 -4.55
C PHE A 84 8.66 7.21 -5.25
N SER A 85 8.81 6.00 -4.72
CA SER A 85 8.35 4.77 -5.38
C SER A 85 7.37 3.96 -4.55
N TYR A 86 7.21 4.29 -3.27
CA TYR A 86 6.13 3.78 -2.45
C TYR A 86 5.87 4.72 -1.28
N ASP A 87 4.63 4.78 -0.83
CA ASP A 87 4.24 5.32 0.48
C ASP A 87 2.79 4.93 0.76
N THR A 88 2.19 5.51 1.78
CA THR A 88 0.75 5.45 1.99
C THR A 88 0.03 6.63 1.33
N SER A 89 -1.21 6.40 0.94
CA SER A 89 -2.15 7.44 0.51
C SER A 89 -3.47 7.23 1.23
N ARG A 90 -4.12 8.35 1.57
CA ARG A 90 -5.48 8.33 2.12
C ARG A 90 -6.46 8.73 1.04
N GLU A 91 -7.32 7.80 0.66
CA GLU A 91 -8.29 7.99 -0.42
C GLU A 91 -9.69 8.11 0.17
N ALA A 92 -10.44 9.08 -0.34
CA ALA A 92 -11.86 9.24 -0.03
C ALA A 92 -12.67 8.29 -0.91
N LEU A 93 -13.36 7.33 -0.32
CA LEU A 93 -14.30 6.50 -1.06
C LEU A 93 -15.68 7.19 -1.08
N PRO A 94 -16.28 7.42 -2.25
CA PRO A 94 -17.66 7.85 -2.34
C PRO A 94 -18.54 6.81 -1.65
N LYS A 95 -19.25 7.19 -0.58
CA LYS A 95 -20.36 6.39 -0.07
C LYS A 95 -21.64 6.85 -0.73
N GLN A 96 -22.43 5.89 -1.18
CA GLN A 96 -23.73 6.13 -1.80
C GLN A 96 -24.75 6.76 -0.81
N PHE A 97 -24.56 6.57 0.51
CA PHE A 97 -25.32 7.20 1.60
C PHE A 97 -24.45 7.32 2.88
N GLY A 98 -24.13 8.55 3.32
CA GLY A 98 -23.46 8.84 4.61
C GLY A 98 -22.02 9.40 4.53
N ASP A 99 -21.36 9.55 5.69
CA ASP A 99 -20.02 10.15 5.81
C ASP A 99 -18.95 9.44 4.96
N VAL A 100 -18.16 10.25 4.26
CA VAL A 100 -17.00 9.85 3.44
C VAL A 100 -16.10 8.93 4.26
N ALA A 101 -16.05 7.64 3.90
CA ALA A 101 -15.05 6.75 4.46
C ALA A 101 -13.71 7.09 3.82
N ARG A 102 -12.71 7.37 4.66
CA ARG A 102 -11.33 7.47 4.23
C ARG A 102 -10.67 6.13 4.49
N GLU A 103 -10.13 5.57 3.42
CA GLU A 103 -9.37 4.33 3.47
C GLU A 103 -7.89 4.64 3.22
N TRP A 104 -7.03 3.86 3.85
CA TRP A 104 -5.60 3.94 3.64
C TRP A 104 -5.16 2.86 2.67
N TYR A 105 -4.33 3.27 1.73
CA TYR A 105 -3.70 2.42 0.74
C TYR A 105 -2.19 2.53 0.90
N LEU A 106 -1.49 1.42 0.74
CA LEU A 106 -0.06 1.45 0.43
C LEU A 106 0.08 1.36 -1.09
N TRP A 107 0.75 2.33 -1.68
CA TRP A 107 0.98 2.37 -3.11
C TRP A 107 2.45 2.08 -3.45
N ARG A 108 2.68 1.45 -4.60
CA ARG A 108 4.01 1.20 -5.19
C ARG A 108 4.01 1.62 -6.65
N GLY A 109 4.97 2.42 -7.06
CA GLY A 109 5.13 2.97 -8.41
C GLY A 109 6.32 2.35 -9.16
N GLY A 110 6.32 2.52 -10.48
CA GLY A 110 7.44 2.19 -11.35
C GLY A 110 7.93 0.75 -11.19
N LYS A 111 9.25 0.57 -11.17
CA LYS A 111 9.87 -0.75 -10.97
C LYS A 111 9.58 -1.34 -9.59
N CYS A 112 9.30 -0.51 -8.58
CA CYS A 112 9.04 -0.99 -7.22
C CYS A 112 7.82 -1.91 -7.15
N ARG A 113 6.79 -1.63 -7.96
CA ARG A 113 5.57 -2.44 -8.02
C ARG A 113 5.82 -3.85 -8.57
N LEU A 114 6.92 -4.05 -9.30
CA LEU A 114 7.31 -5.31 -9.93
C LEU A 114 8.30 -6.12 -9.08
N LEU A 115 8.58 -5.70 -7.84
CA LEU A 115 9.47 -6.43 -6.95
C LEU A 115 8.69 -7.24 -5.91
N GLU A 116 9.28 -8.38 -5.55
CA GLU A 116 8.87 -9.11 -4.36
C GLU A 116 9.32 -8.34 -3.12
N MET A 117 8.36 -7.84 -2.35
CA MET A 117 8.62 -7.01 -1.18
C MET A 117 7.54 -7.18 -0.11
N SER A 118 7.93 -6.95 1.14
CA SER A 118 6.99 -6.71 2.23
C SER A 118 7.16 -5.33 2.85
N PHE A 119 6.06 -4.81 3.39
CA PHE A 119 6.00 -3.49 4.00
C PHE A 119 5.26 -3.59 5.34
N GLU A 120 5.87 -3.08 6.39
CA GLU A 120 5.21 -2.93 7.68
C GLU A 120 4.66 -1.51 7.81
N VAL A 121 3.35 -1.41 8.08
CA VAL A 121 2.66 -0.14 8.26
C VAL A 121 1.94 -0.15 9.60
N HIS A 122 2.02 0.93 10.36
CA HIS A 122 1.26 1.10 11.60
C HIS A 122 0.18 2.14 11.37
N CYS A 123 -1.04 1.83 11.81
CA CYS A 123 -2.20 2.70 11.70
C CYS A 123 -2.59 3.17 13.09
N GLY A 124 -2.72 4.49 13.27
CA GLY A 124 -3.06 5.14 14.53
C GLY A 124 -4.54 5.45 14.60
N PHE A 125 -5.21 4.95 15.64
CA PHE A 125 -6.63 5.16 15.91
C PHE A 125 -6.81 6.07 17.14
N PRO A 126 -7.76 7.02 17.12
CA PRO A 126 -8.00 7.97 18.22
C PRO A 126 -8.61 7.33 19.47
#